data_AF-A0AA39J3C6-F1
#
_entry.id   AF-A0AA39J3C6-F1
#
_cell.length_a   1.000
_cell.length_b   1.000
_cell.length_c   1.000
_cell.angle_alpha   90.00
_cell.angle_beta   90.00
_cell.angle_gamma   90.00
#
_symmetry.space_group_name_H-M   'P 1'
#
loop_
_entity.id
_entity.type
_entity.pdbx_description
1 polymer ?
#
loop_
_entity_poly.entity_id
_entity_poly.type
_entity_poly.pdbx_seq_one_letter_code
_entity_poly.pdbx_strand_id
1 'polypeptide(L)'
;MDENLLNRYSIIFTNMARLELGPNSDLDMLPIPIPAESFDLVIMDTQHLRNQSHMAAHRVYISQLILGRRAVKIGGSIVLRLHRLESDFSARLLYLLDKVSWKIRTFKPMTIHKDRGSFYVIARGVGLDNYRRLSFERQTRLLHAVDQFRDLWVNLGKEGSERRLVVEDLNFIITVDDLVREYTYCLGRLGRKIWEIQARTLESLFRTRGVTVH
;
A
#
# COMPACT_ATOMS: atom_id res chain seq x y z
N MET A 1 -28.13 12.38 -3.33
CA MET A 1 -27.17 11.49 -4.01
C MET A 1 -27.99 10.62 -4.93
N ASP A 2 -27.72 10.65 -6.23
CA ASP A 2 -28.60 10.10 -7.27
C ASP A 2 -28.70 8.57 -7.16
N GLU A 3 -29.91 8.02 -6.99
CA GLU A 3 -30.16 6.57 -6.76
C GLU A 3 -29.61 5.70 -7.91
N ASN A 4 -29.53 6.25 -9.12
CA ASN A 4 -28.97 5.58 -10.29
C ASN A 4 -27.46 5.32 -10.23
N LEU A 5 -26.70 6.06 -9.40
CA LEU A 5 -25.26 5.83 -9.25
C LEU A 5 -24.97 4.61 -8.38
N LEU A 6 -25.81 4.32 -7.38
CA LEU A 6 -25.61 3.21 -6.43
C LEU A 6 -25.67 1.83 -7.10
N ASN A 7 -26.46 1.67 -8.17
CA ASN A 7 -26.57 0.41 -8.92
C ASN A 7 -25.27 -0.02 -9.64
N ARG A 8 -24.25 0.85 -9.73
CA ARG A 8 -22.94 0.51 -10.31
C ARG A 8 -21.91 0.07 -9.27
N TYR A 9 -22.25 0.13 -7.98
CA TYR A 9 -21.34 -0.16 -6.89
C TYR A 9 -21.83 -1.35 -6.08
N SER A 10 -20.96 -2.32 -5.87
CA SER A 10 -21.15 -3.33 -4.84
C SER A 10 -20.42 -2.86 -3.59
N ILE A 11 -21.17 -2.54 -2.53
CA ILE A 11 -20.59 -2.18 -1.23
C ILE A 11 -20.61 -3.43 -0.37
N ILE A 12 -19.44 -3.79 0.17
CA ILE A 12 -19.30 -4.96 1.03
C ILE A 12 -18.89 -4.49 2.42
N PHE A 13 -19.76 -4.71 3.40
CA PHE A 13 -19.51 -4.38 4.79
C PHE A 13 -18.81 -5.58 5.45
N THR A 14 -17.49 -5.55 5.51
CA THR A 14 -16.70 -6.61 6.17
C THR A 14 -15.51 -6.02 6.93
N ASN A 15 -15.27 -6.57 8.12
CA ASN A 15 -14.09 -6.23 8.90
C ASN A 15 -12.87 -7.03 8.37
N MET A 16 -11.98 -6.36 7.63
CA MET A 16 -10.77 -6.98 7.06
C MET A 16 -9.81 -7.57 8.11
N ALA A 17 -9.91 -7.19 9.38
CA ALA A 17 -9.12 -7.79 10.47
C ALA A 17 -9.59 -9.19 10.86
N ARG A 18 -10.82 -9.57 10.48
CA ARG A 18 -11.46 -10.86 10.81
C ARG A 18 -11.45 -11.87 9.67
N LEU A 19 -10.98 -11.49 8.49
CA LEU A 19 -10.80 -12.42 7.38
C LEU A 19 -9.69 -13.41 7.73
N GLU A 20 -9.80 -14.66 7.32
CA GLU A 20 -8.71 -15.62 7.47
C GLU A 20 -7.85 -15.56 6.20
N LEU A 21 -6.68 -14.91 6.28
CA LEU A 21 -5.79 -14.67 5.13
C LEU A 21 -4.45 -15.41 5.23
N GLY A 22 -4.29 -16.28 6.23
CA GLY A 22 -3.07 -17.07 6.41
C GLY A 22 -2.84 -18.07 5.27
N PRO A 23 -1.65 -18.71 5.18
CA PRO A 23 -1.27 -19.58 4.06
C PRO A 23 -2.26 -20.72 3.79
N ASN A 24 -2.86 -21.28 4.85
CA ASN A 24 -3.79 -22.42 4.76
C ASN A 24 -5.24 -22.02 4.44
N SER A 25 -5.53 -20.73 4.26
CA SER A 25 -6.87 -20.28 3.91
C SER A 25 -7.11 -20.34 2.40
N ASP A 26 -8.32 -20.70 2.00
CA ASP A 26 -8.76 -20.54 0.62
C ASP A 26 -9.30 -19.13 0.43
N LEU A 27 -8.62 -18.33 -0.39
CA LEU A 27 -9.03 -16.96 -0.67
C LEU A 27 -10.29 -16.88 -1.55
N ASP A 28 -10.65 -17.97 -2.25
CA ASP A 28 -11.90 -18.09 -3.00
C ASP A 28 -13.12 -18.27 -2.09
N MET A 29 -12.90 -18.75 -0.85
CA MET A 29 -13.93 -19.00 0.16
C MET A 29 -14.12 -17.85 1.15
N LEU A 30 -13.47 -16.70 0.91
CA LEU A 30 -13.67 -15.53 1.76
C LEU A 30 -15.13 -15.08 1.70
N PRO A 31 -15.67 -14.53 2.81
CA PRO A 31 -17.03 -13.97 2.85
C PRO A 31 -17.15 -12.64 2.07
N ILE A 32 -16.27 -12.42 1.09
CA ILE A 32 -16.18 -11.24 0.26
C ILE A 32 -16.03 -11.71 -1.19
N PRO A 33 -16.93 -11.33 -2.12
CA PRO A 33 -16.82 -11.69 -3.53
C PRO A 33 -15.77 -10.81 -4.23
N ILE A 34 -14.49 -10.97 -3.87
CA ILE A 34 -13.37 -10.40 -4.64
C ILE A 34 -12.87 -11.49 -5.59
N PRO A 35 -13.31 -11.49 -6.85
CA PRO A 35 -12.82 -12.43 -7.83
C PRO A 35 -11.33 -12.16 -8.10
N ALA A 36 -10.58 -13.24 -8.30
CA ALA A 36 -9.16 -13.15 -8.59
C ALA A 36 -8.94 -12.45 -9.95
N GLU A 37 -7.93 -11.59 -10.01
CA GLU A 37 -7.39 -10.97 -11.21
C GLU A 37 -8.43 -10.31 -12.13
N SER A 38 -9.47 -9.73 -11.54
CA SER A 38 -10.66 -9.26 -12.26
C SER A 38 -10.72 -7.75 -12.47
N PHE A 39 -9.86 -6.98 -11.79
CA PHE A 39 -9.95 -5.52 -11.80
C PHE A 39 -8.75 -4.85 -12.51
N ASP A 40 -9.07 -3.93 -13.42
CA ASP A 40 -8.10 -3.10 -14.13
C ASP A 40 -7.42 -2.07 -13.22
N LEU A 41 -8.13 -1.65 -12.17
CA LEU A 41 -7.70 -0.67 -11.19
C LEU A 41 -8.15 -1.10 -9.81
N VAL A 42 -7.22 -1.18 -8.88
CA VAL A 42 -7.48 -1.45 -7.47
C VAL A 42 -6.97 -0.26 -6.66
N ILE A 43 -7.83 0.30 -5.80
CA ILE A 43 -7.48 1.38 -4.88
C ILE A 43 -7.45 0.81 -3.46
N MET A 44 -6.32 0.98 -2.80
CA MET A 44 -6.02 0.54 -1.46
C MET A 44 -5.80 1.77 -0.57
N ASP A 45 -6.85 2.19 0.13
CA ASP A 45 -6.86 3.32 1.05
C ASP A 45 -7.43 2.88 2.41
N THR A 46 -6.75 1.94 3.06
CA THR A 46 -7.11 1.62 4.45
C THR A 46 -6.83 2.81 5.35
N GLN A 47 -7.84 3.25 6.07
CA GLN A 47 -7.71 4.19 7.17
C GLN A 47 -7.97 3.46 8.49
N HIS A 48 -7.07 3.66 9.44
CA HIS A 48 -7.29 3.17 10.79
C HIS A 48 -8.21 4.13 11.52
N LEU A 49 -9.29 3.59 12.11
CA LEU A 49 -10.16 4.36 12.97
C LEU A 49 -9.39 4.75 14.23
N ARG A 50 -9.53 6.01 14.67
CA ARG A 50 -8.76 6.57 15.81
C ARG A 50 -8.95 5.82 17.13
N ASN A 51 -9.98 4.98 17.23
CA ASN A 51 -10.34 4.25 18.44
C ASN A 51 -9.94 2.76 18.41
N GLN A 52 -9.23 2.30 17.37
CA GLN A 52 -8.74 0.93 17.27
C GLN A 52 -7.26 0.85 17.69
N SER A 53 -6.86 -0.31 18.21
CA SER A 53 -5.46 -0.59 18.56
C SER A 53 -4.55 -0.34 17.37
N HIS A 54 -3.44 0.39 17.59
CA HIS A 54 -2.39 0.60 16.59
C HIS A 54 -1.79 -0.72 16.08
N MET A 55 -1.97 -1.83 16.80
CA MET A 55 -1.46 -3.13 16.37
C MET A 55 -2.40 -3.82 15.36
N ALA A 56 -3.72 -3.69 15.55
CA ALA A 56 -4.72 -4.13 14.56
C ALA A 56 -4.55 -3.42 13.21
N ALA A 57 -3.99 -2.20 13.22
CA ALA A 57 -3.72 -1.40 12.04
C ALA A 57 -2.78 -2.10 11.05
N HIS A 58 -1.67 -2.68 11.53
CA HIS A 58 -0.71 -3.35 10.64
C HIS A 58 -1.32 -4.55 9.95
N ARG A 59 -2.07 -5.36 10.70
CA ARG A 59 -2.74 -6.54 10.13
C ARG A 59 -3.76 -6.16 9.06
N VAL A 60 -4.58 -5.13 9.30
CA VAL A 60 -5.50 -4.58 8.28
C VAL A 60 -4.73 -4.08 7.06
N TYR A 61 -3.59 -3.44 7.25
CA TYR A 61 -2.75 -2.98 6.16
C TYR A 61 -2.17 -4.17 5.36
N ILE A 62 -1.74 -5.25 6.02
CA ILE A 62 -1.30 -6.46 5.31
C ILE A 62 -2.47 -7.14 4.60
N SER A 63 -3.67 -7.17 5.20
CA SER A 63 -4.89 -7.70 4.56
C SER A 63 -5.17 -7.00 3.23
N GLN A 64 -5.11 -5.66 3.16
CA GLN A 64 -5.33 -4.97 1.89
C GLN A 64 -4.27 -5.32 0.83
N LEU A 65 -3.01 -5.56 1.21
CA LEU A 65 -1.96 -5.91 0.24
C LEU A 65 -2.23 -7.28 -0.39
N ILE A 66 -2.64 -8.26 0.43
CA ILE A 66 -3.03 -9.60 -0.02
C ILE A 66 -4.25 -9.50 -0.95
N LEU A 67 -5.32 -8.85 -0.49
CA LEU A 67 -6.56 -8.72 -1.25
C LEU A 67 -6.39 -7.88 -2.51
N GLY A 68 -5.63 -6.80 -2.45
CA GLY A 68 -5.41 -5.89 -3.56
C GLY A 68 -4.61 -6.54 -4.68
N ARG A 69 -3.62 -7.37 -4.35
CA ARG A 69 -2.96 -8.23 -5.34
C ARG A 69 -3.92 -9.26 -5.92
N ARG A 70 -4.68 -9.97 -5.08
CA ARG A 70 -5.67 -10.94 -5.56
C ARG A 70 -6.65 -10.29 -6.54
N ALA A 71 -7.12 -9.08 -6.26
CA ALA A 71 -8.10 -8.38 -7.07
C ALA A 71 -7.54 -7.86 -8.41
N VAL A 72 -6.31 -7.32 -8.41
CA VAL A 72 -5.77 -6.67 -9.61
C VAL A 72 -5.42 -7.71 -10.67
N LYS A 73 -5.83 -7.45 -11.91
CA LYS A 73 -5.42 -8.27 -13.06
C LYS A 73 -3.93 -8.10 -13.36
N ILE A 74 -3.33 -9.09 -14.04
CA ILE A 74 -2.03 -8.88 -14.68
C ILE A 74 -2.16 -7.75 -15.71
N GLY A 75 -1.25 -6.78 -15.67
CA GLY A 75 -1.33 -5.56 -16.46
C GLY A 75 -2.27 -4.48 -15.90
N GLY A 76 -2.97 -4.75 -14.80
CA GLY A 76 -3.77 -3.78 -14.07
C GLY A 76 -2.93 -2.76 -13.30
N SER A 77 -3.61 -1.82 -12.65
CA SER A 77 -2.99 -0.77 -11.85
C SER A 77 -3.42 -0.84 -10.39
N ILE A 78 -2.48 -0.52 -9.50
CA ILE A 78 -2.70 -0.36 -8.07
C ILE A 78 -2.50 1.11 -7.71
N VAL A 79 -3.44 1.66 -6.93
CA VAL A 79 -3.27 2.92 -6.22
C VAL A 79 -3.23 2.61 -4.72
N LEU A 80 -2.07 2.78 -4.09
CA LEU A 80 -1.87 2.48 -2.66
C LEU A 80 -1.59 3.76 -1.89
N ARG A 81 -2.31 3.99 -0.79
CA ARG A 81 -1.98 5.07 0.13
C ARG A 81 -0.86 4.66 1.08
N LEU A 82 0.20 5.45 1.13
CA LEU A 82 1.31 5.31 2.07
C LEU A 82 1.45 6.54 2.96
N HIS A 83 2.25 6.41 4.01
CA HIS A 83 2.55 7.47 4.97
C HIS A 83 4.05 7.57 5.16
N ARG A 84 4.60 8.79 5.14
CA ARG A 84 6.03 9.07 5.37
C ARG A 84 6.91 8.25 4.43
N LEU A 85 7.20 8.81 3.25
CA LEU A 85 7.94 8.09 2.21
C LEU A 85 9.31 7.61 2.69
N GLU A 86 9.92 8.30 3.64
CA GLU A 86 11.19 7.97 4.28
C GLU A 86 11.11 6.85 5.33
N SER A 87 9.90 6.43 5.73
CA SER A 87 9.74 5.30 6.64
C SER A 87 10.13 3.99 5.97
N ASP A 88 10.77 3.09 6.72
CA ASP A 88 11.19 1.77 6.24
C ASP A 88 10.04 1.01 5.56
N PHE A 89 8.87 0.99 6.21
CA PHE A 89 7.65 0.40 5.67
C PHE A 89 7.27 0.93 4.28
N SER A 90 7.16 2.26 4.14
CA SER A 90 6.74 2.89 2.89
C SER A 90 7.80 2.76 1.80
N ALA A 91 9.09 2.87 2.15
CA ALA A 91 10.18 2.75 1.21
C ALA A 91 10.26 1.33 0.62
N ARG A 92 10.09 0.29 1.45
CA ARG A 92 10.07 -1.11 0.99
C ARG A 92 8.84 -1.43 0.15
N LEU A 93 7.65 -0.97 0.53
CA LEU A 93 6.46 -1.16 -0.31
C LEU A 93 6.57 -0.41 -1.63
N LEU A 94 7.15 0.78 -1.63
CA LEU A 94 7.43 1.53 -2.86
C LEU A 94 8.43 0.79 -3.75
N TYR A 95 9.48 0.20 -3.17
CA TYR A 95 10.42 -0.65 -3.87
C TYR A 95 9.72 -1.88 -4.47
N LEU A 96 8.93 -2.62 -3.69
CA LEU A 96 8.19 -3.79 -4.17
C LEU A 96 7.33 -3.42 -5.38
N LEU A 97 6.53 -2.36 -5.25
CA LEU A 97 5.65 -1.89 -6.31
C LEU A 97 6.43 -1.47 -7.57
N ASP A 98 7.59 -0.83 -7.43
CA ASP A 98 8.44 -0.47 -8.58
C ASP A 98 9.01 -1.71 -9.28
N LYS A 99 9.43 -2.72 -8.51
CA LYS A 99 9.99 -3.96 -9.07
C LYS A 99 8.94 -4.85 -9.75
N VAL A 100 7.68 -4.79 -9.33
CA VAL A 100 6.61 -5.62 -9.91
C VAL A 100 5.76 -4.90 -10.96
N SER A 101 6.00 -3.62 -11.22
CA SER A 101 5.18 -2.79 -12.13
C SER A 101 6.01 -2.20 -13.25
N TRP A 102 5.49 -2.09 -14.47
CA TRP A 102 6.25 -1.44 -15.56
C TRP A 102 6.43 0.07 -15.36
N LYS A 103 5.60 0.69 -14.51
CA LYS A 103 5.74 2.11 -14.18
C LYS A 103 5.16 2.44 -12.81
N ILE A 104 5.90 3.23 -12.04
CA ILE A 104 5.45 3.80 -10.78
C ILE A 104 5.41 5.32 -10.83
N ARG A 105 4.47 5.93 -10.11
CA ARG A 105 4.41 7.36 -9.82
C ARG A 105 3.94 7.59 -8.40
N THR A 106 4.34 8.69 -7.81
CA THR A 106 3.84 9.17 -6.52
C THR A 106 2.97 10.40 -6.71
N PHE A 107 1.99 10.57 -5.83
CA PHE A 107 1.05 11.68 -5.87
C PHE A 107 0.71 12.15 -4.45
N LYS A 108 0.85 13.45 -4.21
CA LYS A 108 0.44 14.11 -2.97
C LYS A 108 -0.82 14.94 -3.26
N PRO A 109 -1.96 14.64 -2.64
CA PRO A 109 -3.15 15.47 -2.80
C PRO A 109 -2.91 16.91 -2.30
N MET A 110 -3.33 17.89 -3.10
CA MET A 110 -3.15 19.33 -2.81
C MET A 110 -4.32 19.93 -2.04
N THR A 111 -5.49 19.30 -2.08
CA THR A 111 -6.74 19.83 -1.53
C THR A 111 -7.08 19.30 -0.14
N ILE A 112 -6.83 18.00 0.10
CA ILE A 112 -7.17 17.31 1.35
C ILE A 112 -5.91 16.74 1.98
N HIS A 113 -5.74 16.93 3.29
CA HIS A 113 -4.61 16.40 4.07
C HIS A 113 -3.23 16.79 3.52
N LYS A 114 -3.10 17.97 2.90
CA LYS A 114 -1.84 18.49 2.33
C LYS A 114 -0.70 18.57 3.35
N ASP A 115 -1.04 18.85 4.61
CA ASP A 115 -0.15 18.95 5.77
C ASP A 115 0.27 17.58 6.33
N ARG A 116 -0.51 16.53 6.09
CA ARG A 116 -0.23 15.17 6.58
C ARG A 116 0.86 14.51 5.72
N GLY A 117 1.65 13.62 6.31
CA GLY A 117 2.64 12.82 5.58
C GLY A 117 2.07 11.72 4.68
N SER A 118 0.76 11.67 4.45
CA SER A 118 0.14 10.68 3.57
C SER A 118 0.25 11.05 2.10
N PHE A 119 0.52 10.07 1.24
CA PHE A 119 0.60 10.21 -0.22
C PHE A 119 0.10 8.93 -0.90
N TYR A 120 -0.04 8.97 -2.22
CA TYR A 120 -0.43 7.82 -3.02
C TYR A 120 0.72 7.36 -3.92
N VAL A 121 0.82 6.05 -4.07
CA VAL A 121 1.63 5.39 -5.08
C VAL A 121 0.70 4.86 -6.15
N ILE A 122 1.04 5.12 -7.41
CA ILE A 122 0.33 4.63 -8.59
C ILE A 122 1.27 3.68 -9.30
N ALA A 123 1.07 2.39 -9.10
CA ALA A 123 1.75 1.29 -9.77
C ALA A 123 0.91 0.88 -10.98
N ARG A 124 1.47 0.92 -12.19
CA ARG A 124 0.77 0.58 -13.43
C ARG A 124 1.34 -0.70 -14.00
N GLY A 125 0.49 -1.48 -14.66
CA GLY A 125 0.83 -2.74 -15.33
C GLY A 125 1.63 -3.68 -14.46
N VAL A 126 1.02 -4.04 -13.34
CA VAL A 126 1.55 -5.01 -12.40
C VAL A 126 1.77 -6.35 -13.12
N GLY A 127 2.93 -6.96 -12.94
CA GLY A 127 3.33 -8.20 -13.61
C GLY A 127 3.87 -8.04 -15.05
N LEU A 128 3.86 -6.82 -15.61
CA LEU A 128 4.43 -6.54 -16.93
C LEU A 128 5.86 -6.00 -16.84
N ASP A 129 6.69 -6.26 -17.85
CA ASP A 129 8.00 -5.64 -18.03
C ASP A 129 7.90 -4.20 -18.59
N ASN A 130 9.05 -3.54 -18.78
CA ASN A 130 9.12 -2.17 -19.29
C ASN A 130 8.60 -2.01 -20.74
N TYR A 131 8.48 -3.12 -21.48
CA TYR A 131 7.91 -3.19 -22.83
C TYR A 131 6.44 -3.63 -22.83
N ARG A 132 5.81 -3.69 -21.65
CA ARG A 132 4.41 -4.09 -21.42
C ARG A 132 4.10 -5.54 -21.79
N ARG A 133 5.11 -6.42 -21.72
CA ARG A 133 4.96 -7.87 -21.93
C ARG A 133 4.86 -8.58 -20.58
N LEU A 134 4.28 -9.77 -20.56
CA LEU A 134 4.26 -10.60 -19.36
C LEU A 134 5.69 -10.86 -18.89
N SER A 135 5.96 -10.56 -17.61
CA SER A 135 7.26 -10.80 -17.00
C SER A 135 7.12 -11.90 -15.96
N PHE A 136 7.74 -13.06 -16.24
CA PHE A 136 7.75 -14.17 -15.29
C PHE A 136 8.40 -13.75 -13.96
N GLU A 137 9.56 -13.08 -14.02
CA GLU A 137 10.27 -12.60 -12.82
C GLU A 137 9.40 -11.71 -11.92
N ARG A 138 8.67 -10.76 -12.52
CA ARG A 138 7.82 -9.83 -11.75
C ARG A 138 6.61 -10.52 -11.15
N GLN A 139 6.00 -11.45 -11.88
CA GLN A 139 4.90 -12.26 -11.39
C GLN A 139 5.35 -13.17 -10.24
N THR A 140 6.48 -13.85 -10.39
CA THR A 140 7.07 -14.69 -9.33
C THR A 140 7.39 -13.88 -8.08
N ARG A 141 8.02 -12.70 -8.23
CA ARG A 141 8.29 -11.80 -7.10
C ARG A 141 7.02 -11.37 -6.38
N LEU A 142 5.95 -11.12 -7.13
CA LEU A 142 4.66 -10.71 -6.60
C LEU A 142 3.93 -11.84 -5.88
N LEU A 143 3.98 -13.06 -6.41
CA LEU A 143 3.45 -14.26 -5.74
C LEU A 143 4.20 -14.53 -4.43
N HIS A 144 5.54 -14.53 -4.48
CA HIS A 144 6.37 -14.68 -3.29
C HIS A 144 6.07 -13.61 -2.23
N ALA A 145 5.91 -12.35 -2.63
CA ALA A 145 5.54 -11.29 -1.71
C ALA A 145 4.17 -11.55 -1.05
N VAL A 146 3.18 -12.05 -1.80
CA VAL A 146 1.87 -12.43 -1.23
C VAL A 146 2.03 -13.55 -0.22
N ASP A 147 2.75 -14.62 -0.54
CA ASP A 147 2.95 -15.75 0.38
C ASP A 147 3.57 -15.27 1.70
N GLN A 148 4.61 -14.45 1.61
CA GLN A 148 5.26 -13.84 2.78
C GLN A 148 4.34 -12.87 3.54
N PHE A 149 3.48 -12.12 2.84
CA PHE A 149 2.45 -11.31 3.50
C PHE A 149 1.44 -12.16 4.25
N ARG A 150 1.08 -13.35 3.74
CA ARG A 150 0.16 -14.27 4.41
C ARG A 150 0.78 -14.86 5.67
N ASP A 151 2.07 -15.21 5.64
CA ASP A 151 2.83 -15.62 6.82
C ASP A 151 2.89 -14.49 7.86
N LEU A 152 3.26 -13.29 7.42
CA LEU A 152 3.32 -12.11 8.27
C LEU A 152 1.95 -11.80 8.89
N TRP A 153 0.88 -11.94 8.12
CA TRP A 153 -0.48 -11.71 8.59
C TRP A 153 -0.88 -12.63 9.77
N VAL A 154 -0.42 -13.89 9.75
CA VAL A 154 -0.59 -14.82 10.88
C VAL A 154 0.27 -14.36 12.06
N ASN A 155 1.54 -14.04 11.81
CA ASN A 155 2.51 -13.65 12.83
C ASN A 155 2.17 -12.34 13.55
N LEU A 156 1.43 -11.43 12.91
CA LEU A 156 0.97 -10.19 13.52
C LEU A 156 -0.10 -10.39 14.61
N GLY A 157 -0.65 -11.61 14.76
CA GLY A 157 -1.61 -11.96 15.81
C GLY A 157 -3.05 -11.58 15.48
N LYS A 158 -4.01 -12.09 16.26
CA LYS A 158 -5.44 -11.78 16.11
C LYS A 158 -5.84 -10.61 17.01
N GLU A 159 -7.05 -10.10 16.84
CA GLU A 159 -7.63 -9.09 17.72
C GLU A 159 -7.51 -9.54 19.20
N GLY A 160 -6.76 -8.79 20.02
CA GLY A 160 -6.46 -9.12 21.41
C GLY A 160 -5.11 -9.81 21.66
N SER A 161 -4.37 -10.19 20.62
CA SER A 161 -3.02 -10.78 20.70
C SER A 161 -2.04 -10.18 19.71
N GLU A 162 -2.30 -8.96 19.22
CA GLU A 162 -1.52 -8.37 18.14
C GLU A 162 -0.12 -7.95 18.60
N ARG A 163 0.88 -8.23 17.75
CA ARG A 163 2.22 -7.67 17.90
C ARG A 163 2.45 -6.51 16.93
N ARG A 164 3.44 -5.69 17.25
CA ARG A 164 3.90 -4.63 16.37
C ARG A 164 4.65 -5.21 15.17
N LEU A 165 4.48 -4.58 14.02
CA LEU A 165 5.33 -4.80 12.86
C LEU A 165 6.74 -4.24 13.15
N VAL A 166 7.76 -5.06 12.94
CA VAL A 166 9.18 -4.68 13.04
C VAL A 166 9.81 -4.58 11.66
N VAL A 167 10.98 -3.97 11.56
CA VAL A 167 11.66 -3.71 10.28
C VAL A 167 12.02 -5.02 9.56
N GLU A 168 12.38 -6.03 10.33
CA GLU A 168 12.81 -7.34 9.85
C GLU A 168 11.66 -8.11 9.18
N ASP A 169 10.41 -7.83 9.56
CA ASP A 169 9.22 -8.46 8.97
C ASP A 169 9.13 -8.24 7.45
N LEU A 170 9.76 -7.18 6.93
CA LEU A 170 9.72 -6.83 5.50
C LEU A 170 11.01 -7.18 4.75
N ASN A 171 11.95 -7.92 5.36
CA ASN A 171 13.22 -8.29 4.73
C ASN A 171 13.02 -9.18 3.49
N PHE A 172 11.89 -9.89 3.38
CA PHE A 172 11.54 -10.66 2.19
C PHE A 172 11.28 -9.78 0.94
N ILE A 173 11.03 -8.47 1.12
CA ILE A 173 10.90 -7.52 0.00
C ILE A 173 12.29 -7.09 -0.47
N ILE A 174 13.06 -6.57 0.47
CA ILE A 174 14.43 -6.08 0.33
C ILE A 174 14.97 -5.81 1.75
N THR A 175 16.25 -6.04 2.01
CA THR A 175 16.87 -5.68 3.30
C THR A 175 17.09 -4.16 3.42
N VAL A 176 17.34 -3.64 4.63
CA VAL A 176 17.69 -2.21 4.81
C VAL A 176 18.93 -1.86 4.00
N ASP A 177 19.97 -2.69 4.10
CA ASP A 177 21.27 -2.43 3.46
C ASP A 177 21.15 -2.39 1.94
N ASP A 178 20.40 -3.33 1.36
CA ASP A 178 20.17 -3.37 -0.09
C ASP A 178 19.29 -2.20 -0.53
N LEU A 179 18.28 -1.81 0.27
CA LEU A 179 17.42 -0.68 -0.03
C LEU A 179 18.22 0.63 -0.11
N VAL A 180 19.11 0.83 0.87
CA VAL A 180 20.00 2.00 0.91
C VAL A 180 20.95 1.98 -0.28
N ARG A 181 21.55 0.82 -0.58
CA ARG A 181 22.50 0.68 -1.68
C ARG A 181 21.88 0.89 -3.06
N GLU A 182 20.68 0.36 -3.30
CA GLU A 182 20.13 0.22 -4.65
C GLU A 182 18.98 1.17 -4.97
N TYR A 183 18.26 1.68 -3.96
CA TYR A 183 17.00 2.37 -4.19
C TYR A 183 16.94 3.81 -3.70
N THR A 184 17.92 4.28 -2.92
CA THR A 184 17.93 5.64 -2.36
C THR A 184 17.73 6.74 -3.41
N TYR A 185 18.39 6.63 -4.57
CA TYR A 185 18.21 7.60 -5.66
C TYR A 185 16.77 7.60 -6.20
N CYS A 186 16.20 6.41 -6.44
CA CYS A 186 14.83 6.30 -6.93
C CYS A 186 13.83 6.81 -5.90
N LEU A 187 14.05 6.49 -4.62
CA LEU A 187 13.26 6.98 -3.49
C LEU A 187 13.27 8.51 -3.44
N GLY A 188 14.43 9.15 -3.58
CA GLY A 188 14.55 10.61 -3.66
C GLY A 188 13.82 11.22 -4.86
N ARG A 189 13.92 10.58 -6.03
CA ARG A 189 13.22 10.99 -7.25
C ARG A 189 11.69 10.92 -7.09
N LEU A 190 11.19 9.85 -6.49
CA LEU A 190 9.76 9.64 -6.23
C LEU A 190 9.25 10.51 -5.06
N GLY A 191 10.11 10.84 -4.09
CA GLY A 191 9.76 11.65 -2.93
C GLY A 191 9.77 13.15 -3.16
N ARG A 192 10.57 13.66 -4.11
CA ARG A 192 10.79 15.10 -4.32
C ARG A 192 9.52 15.94 -4.27
N LYS A 193 8.54 15.65 -5.14
CA LYS A 193 7.29 16.42 -5.19
C LYS A 193 6.45 16.27 -3.92
N ILE A 194 6.49 15.12 -3.25
CA ILE A 194 5.77 14.91 -1.99
C ILE A 194 6.34 15.84 -0.92
N TRP A 195 7.66 15.84 -0.75
CA TRP A 195 8.33 16.68 0.24
C TRP A 195 8.20 18.16 -0.07
N GLU A 196 8.33 18.58 -1.34
CA GLU A 196 8.12 19.98 -1.74
C GLU A 196 6.71 20.48 -1.37
N ILE A 197 5.67 19.70 -1.66
CA ILE A 197 4.28 20.05 -1.34
C ILE A 197 4.07 20.09 0.17
N GLN A 198 4.60 19.10 0.90
CA GLN A 198 4.43 19.01 2.35
C GLN A 198 5.17 20.15 3.05
N ALA A 199 6.41 20.45 2.67
CA ALA A 199 7.21 21.53 3.24
C ALA A 199 6.52 22.89 3.05
N ARG A 200 6.11 23.23 1.82
CA ARG A 200 5.38 24.48 1.54
C ARG A 200 4.08 24.60 2.35
N THR A 201 3.38 23.49 2.50
CA THR A 201 2.12 23.46 3.27
C THR A 201 2.36 23.67 4.76
N LEU A 202 3.36 23.01 5.32
CA LEU A 202 3.74 23.16 6.73
C LEU A 202 4.25 24.56 7.02
N GLU A 203 5.08 25.13 6.14
CA GLU A 203 5.55 26.52 6.24
C GLU A 203 4.39 27.51 6.26
N SER A 204 3.43 27.37 5.34
CA SER A 204 2.20 28.18 5.33
C SER A 204 1.40 28.03 6.62
N LEU A 205 1.25 26.80 7.12
CA LEU A 205 0.52 26.52 8.37
C LEU A 205 1.21 27.16 9.58
N PHE A 206 2.54 27.07 9.67
CA PHE A 206 3.33 27.66 10.74
C PHE A 206 3.24 29.18 10.74
N ARG A 207 3.34 29.81 9.56
CA ARG A 207 3.12 31.26 9.42
C ARG A 207 1.73 31.68 9.90
N THR A 208 0.68 30.96 9.51
CA THR A 208 -0.69 31.24 9.99
C THR A 208 -0.83 31.09 11.51
N ARG A 209 0.01 30.27 12.15
CA ARG A 209 0.04 30.07 13.61
C ARG A 209 1.04 30.96 14.34
N GLY A 210 1.65 31.93 13.66
CA GLY A 210 2.62 32.85 14.27
C GLY A 210 3.99 32.23 14.58
N VAL A 211 4.32 31.09 13.96
CA VAL A 211 5.62 30.43 14.11
C VAL A 211 6.52 30.81 12.93
N THR A 212 7.67 31.44 13.21
CA THR A 212 8.68 31.78 12.22
C THR A 212 9.50 30.53 11.88
N VAL A 213 9.50 30.14 10.60
CA VAL A 213 10.33 29.04 10.08
C VAL A 213 11.53 29.68 9.37
N HIS A 214 12.74 29.43 9.87
CA HIS A 214 14.00 29.86 9.25
C HIS A 214 14.55 28.77 8.33
#